data_AF-A0A6N7F849-F1
#
_entry.id   AF-A0A6N7F849-F1
#
_cell.length_a   1.000
_cell.length_b   1.000
_cell.length_c   1.000
_cell.angle_alpha   90.00
_cell.angle_beta   90.00
_cell.angle_gamma   90.00
#
_symmetry.space_group_name_H-M   'P 1'
#
loop_
_entity.id
_entity.type
_entity.pdbx_description
1 polymer ?
#
loop_
_entity_poly.entity_id
_entity_poly.type
_entity_poly.pdbx_seq_one_letter_code
_entity_poly.pdbx_strand_id
1 'polypeptide(L)'
;MISVQALRPFSLQLRPALAAAFSVSGCGCATLCWQVVGRVPLTRPAPRPTMAVQYGRKTMTQRREHDMGGLAAGPVAVEEHPVAPWQKTTMAMRVALGKTGRGLIATDELRRAIEDLPPEDYRSLAYFEKWIAAVTNLLVEKGVLTHEEVAARVTALKAAREAALRARG
;
A
#
# COMPACT_ATOMS: atom_id res chain seq x y z
N MET A 1 29.23 14.75 -25.48
CA MET A 1 28.11 14.29 -26.33
C MET A 1 28.42 12.87 -26.75
N ILE A 2 27.79 11.87 -26.12
CA ILE A 2 27.96 10.46 -26.45
C ILE A 2 26.59 9.89 -26.80
N SER A 3 26.57 9.25 -27.96
CA SER A 3 25.44 8.76 -28.74
C SER A 3 24.59 7.74 -27.98
N VAL A 4 23.28 7.97 -27.94
CA VAL A 4 22.27 7.02 -27.44
C VAL A 4 21.60 6.40 -28.66
N GLN A 5 22.14 5.29 -29.16
CA GLN A 5 21.44 4.45 -30.12
C GLN A 5 21.67 2.98 -29.79
N ALA A 6 20.57 2.24 -29.91
CA ALA A 6 20.44 0.78 -29.91
C ALA A 6 20.29 0.08 -28.56
N LEU A 7 19.09 0.15 -27.98
CA LEU A 7 18.41 -1.05 -27.46
C LEU A 7 16.92 -0.96 -27.83
N ARG A 8 16.47 -1.92 -28.66
CA ARG A 8 15.11 -2.01 -29.19
C ARG A 8 14.14 -2.53 -28.11
N PRO A 9 12.88 -2.09 -28.10
CA PRO A 9 11.85 -2.65 -27.23
C PRO A 9 11.45 -4.06 -27.70
N PHE A 10 11.40 -5.00 -26.75
CA PHE A 10 10.90 -6.34 -26.92
C PHE A 10 9.35 -6.31 -26.96
N SER A 11 8.79 -6.34 -28.16
CA SER A 11 7.34 -6.37 -28.40
C SER A 11 6.81 -7.80 -28.24
N LEU A 12 6.13 -8.07 -27.13
CA LEU A 12 5.30 -9.28 -26.99
C LEU A 12 3.96 -9.06 -27.72
N GLN A 13 3.82 -9.76 -28.85
CA GLN A 13 2.57 -9.87 -29.60
C GLN A 13 1.57 -10.71 -28.78
N LEU A 14 0.47 -10.09 -28.34
CA LEU A 14 -0.71 -10.80 -27.86
C LEU A 14 -1.57 -11.21 -29.06
N ARG A 15 -1.89 -12.51 -29.16
CA ARG A 15 -2.79 -13.08 -30.17
C ARG A 15 -4.24 -12.76 -29.78
N PRO A 16 -5.10 -12.26 -30.69
CA PRO A 16 -6.52 -12.06 -30.39
C PRO A 16 -7.26 -13.40 -30.46
N ALA A 17 -7.93 -13.79 -29.38
CA ALA A 17 -8.89 -14.88 -29.37
C ALA A 17 -10.32 -14.32 -29.37
N LEU A 18 -10.97 -14.47 -30.53
CA LEU A 18 -12.41 -14.67 -30.75
C LEU A 18 -13.40 -13.81 -29.97
N ALA A 19 -13.85 -12.76 -30.66
CA ALA A 19 -15.15 -12.14 -30.45
C ALA A 19 -16.27 -13.16 -30.78
N ALA A 20 -17.08 -13.51 -29.78
CA ALA A 20 -18.34 -14.19 -30.00
C ALA A 20 -19.39 -13.16 -30.45
N ALA A 21 -19.96 -13.39 -31.63
CA ALA A 21 -21.02 -12.59 -32.21
C ALA A 21 -22.31 -12.68 -31.38
N PHE A 22 -22.70 -11.58 -30.76
CA PHE A 22 -24.08 -11.37 -30.30
C PHE A 22 -24.90 -10.96 -31.53
N SER A 23 -25.66 -11.91 -32.06
CA SER A 23 -26.65 -11.65 -33.11
C SER A 23 -27.86 -10.94 -32.49
N VAL A 24 -28.01 -9.65 -32.78
CA VAL A 24 -29.26 -8.92 -32.55
C VAL A 24 -30.19 -9.27 -33.71
N SER A 25 -30.98 -10.32 -33.52
CA SER A 25 -32.15 -10.56 -34.37
C SER A 25 -33.25 -9.60 -33.91
N GLY A 26 -33.50 -8.60 -34.75
CA GLY A 26 -34.63 -7.69 -34.59
C GLY A 26 -35.94 -8.45 -34.69
N CYS A 27 -36.65 -8.56 -33.56
CA CYS A 27 -38.07 -8.83 -33.56
C CYS A 27 -38.78 -7.53 -33.16
N GLY A 28 -39.36 -6.87 -34.16
CA GLY A 28 -40.14 -5.66 -34.00
C GLY A 28 -41.38 -5.92 -33.17
N CYS A 29 -41.39 -5.41 -31.94
CA CYS A 29 -42.61 -5.11 -31.20
C CYS A 29 -42.38 -3.87 -30.32
N ALA A 30 -41.85 -2.81 -30.94
CA ALA A 30 -41.96 -1.48 -30.37
C ALA A 30 -43.43 -1.06 -30.58
N THR A 31 -44.23 -1.06 -29.51
CA THR A 31 -45.33 -0.09 -29.17
C THR A 31 -46.16 -0.55 -27.95
N LEU A 32 -45.96 -1.74 -27.35
CA LEU A 32 -46.85 -2.24 -26.28
C LEU A 32 -46.15 -2.84 -25.04
N CYS A 33 -45.05 -2.24 -24.56
CA CYS A 33 -44.40 -2.70 -23.31
C CYS A 33 -44.27 -1.63 -22.21
N TRP A 34 -44.91 -0.47 -22.38
CA TRP A 34 -44.83 0.65 -21.41
C TRP A 34 -46.07 0.82 -20.51
N GLN A 35 -47.05 -0.10 -20.58
CA GLN A 35 -48.35 0.12 -19.95
C GLN A 35 -48.85 -1.01 -19.03
N VAL A 36 -47.93 -1.77 -18.44
CA VAL A 36 -48.23 -2.60 -17.24
C VAL A 36 -47.05 -2.54 -16.27
N VAL A 37 -46.68 -1.34 -15.81
CA VAL A 37 -45.96 -1.21 -14.53
C VAL A 37 -47.00 -0.79 -13.50
N GLY A 38 -47.76 -1.78 -13.03
CA GLY A 38 -48.57 -1.62 -11.83
C GLY A 38 -47.66 -1.18 -10.69
N ARG A 39 -48.04 -0.09 -10.03
CA ARG A 39 -47.36 0.47 -8.87
C ARG A 39 -47.33 -0.58 -7.76
N VAL A 40 -46.26 -1.35 -7.64
CA VAL A 40 -46.09 -2.28 -6.51
C VAL A 40 -46.04 -1.42 -5.24
N PRO A 41 -47.00 -1.55 -4.31
CA PRO A 41 -46.92 -0.80 -3.07
C PRO A 41 -45.69 -1.28 -2.30
N LEU A 42 -44.81 -0.34 -1.94
CA LEU A 42 -43.69 -0.57 -1.03
C LEU A 42 -44.23 -0.75 0.39
N THR A 43 -44.97 -1.83 0.65
CA THR A 43 -45.20 -2.28 2.02
C THR A 43 -43.94 -3.01 2.46
N ARG A 44 -43.22 -2.41 3.42
CA ARG A 44 -42.04 -3.02 4.01
C ARG A 44 -42.48 -4.34 4.67
N PRO A 45 -41.96 -5.51 4.25
CA PRO A 45 -42.31 -6.76 4.91
C PRO A 45 -41.87 -6.68 6.37
N ALA A 46 -42.66 -7.28 7.27
CA ALA A 46 -42.33 -7.34 8.69
C ALA A 46 -40.89 -7.88 8.87
N PRO A 47 -40.10 -7.33 9.82
CA PRO A 47 -38.78 -7.85 10.07
C PRO A 47 -38.89 -9.34 10.39
N ARG A 48 -38.14 -10.18 9.67
CA ARG A 48 -37.99 -11.60 10.04
C ARG A 48 -37.54 -11.65 11.50
N PRO A 49 -38.01 -12.63 12.30
CA PRO A 49 -37.54 -12.80 13.66
C PRO A 49 -36.02 -12.86 13.59
N THR A 50 -35.38 -11.85 14.18
CA THR A 50 -33.94 -11.80 14.27
C THR A 50 -33.60 -12.96 15.19
N MET A 51 -33.12 -14.06 14.61
CA MET A 51 -32.21 -14.93 15.36
C MET A 51 -31.15 -13.96 15.86
N ALA A 52 -31.19 -13.65 17.15
CA ALA A 52 -30.10 -12.96 17.82
C ALA A 52 -28.92 -13.92 17.71
N VAL A 53 -28.21 -13.89 16.58
CA VAL A 53 -26.86 -14.41 16.50
C VAL A 53 -26.07 -13.44 17.35
N GLN A 54 -26.06 -13.76 18.64
CA GLN A 54 -25.18 -13.15 19.60
C GLN A 54 -23.79 -13.63 19.17
N TYR A 55 -23.18 -12.89 18.24
CA TYR A 55 -21.76 -13.02 17.96
C TYR A 55 -21.10 -12.72 19.28
N GLY A 56 -20.77 -13.78 20.04
CA GLY A 56 -20.01 -13.67 21.26
C GLY A 56 -18.82 -12.78 20.94
N ARG A 57 -18.73 -11.65 21.64
CA ARG A 57 -17.57 -10.76 21.58
C ARG A 57 -16.40 -11.60 22.08
N LYS A 58 -15.74 -12.31 21.16
CA LYS A 58 -14.43 -12.89 21.41
C LYS A 58 -13.61 -11.73 21.94
N THR A 59 -13.05 -11.88 23.14
CA THR A 59 -12.11 -10.94 23.75
C THR A 59 -11.17 -10.49 22.65
N MET A 60 -11.28 -9.21 22.28
CA MET A 60 -10.57 -8.66 21.13
C MET A 60 -9.10 -8.98 21.32
N THR A 61 -8.53 -9.70 20.36
CA THR A 61 -7.10 -9.76 20.10
C THR A 61 -6.50 -8.39 20.41
N GLN A 62 -5.41 -8.34 21.17
CA GLN A 62 -4.71 -7.09 21.50
C GLN A 62 -4.69 -6.16 20.27
N ARG A 63 -5.28 -4.97 20.42
CA ARG A 63 -5.36 -3.96 19.35
C ARG A 63 -3.94 -3.66 18.86
N ARG A 64 -3.74 -3.63 17.53
CA ARG A 64 -2.45 -3.22 16.95
C ARG A 64 -2.30 -1.70 17.06
N GLU A 65 -1.07 -1.21 17.19
CA GLU A 65 -0.77 0.21 17.45
C GLU A 65 -1.29 1.18 16.37
N HIS A 66 -1.47 0.72 15.13
CA HIS A 66 -2.02 1.54 14.06
C HIS A 66 -3.53 1.78 14.18
N ASP A 67 -4.24 0.92 14.90
CA ASP A 67 -5.69 0.96 15.06
C ASP A 67 -6.07 1.89 16.22
N MET A 68 -5.73 3.18 16.12
CA MET A 68 -6.04 4.18 17.17
C MET A 68 -7.42 4.83 16.98
N GLY A 69 -8.19 4.40 15.97
CA GLY A 69 -9.50 4.95 15.67
C GLY A 69 -10.43 4.89 16.89
N GLY A 70 -11.07 6.02 17.19
CA GLY A 70 -12.03 6.15 18.29
C GLY A 70 -11.42 6.23 19.69
N LEU A 71 -10.09 6.30 19.83
CA LEU A 71 -9.45 6.56 21.12
C LEU A 71 -9.43 8.06 21.43
N ALA A 72 -9.42 8.39 22.73
CA ALA A 72 -9.25 9.76 23.17
C ALA A 72 -7.84 10.26 22.80
N ALA A 73 -7.77 11.46 22.24
CA ALA A 73 -6.54 12.16 21.92
C ALA A 73 -6.64 13.63 22.37
N GLY A 74 -5.49 14.25 22.64
CA GLY A 74 -5.42 15.68 22.94
C GLY A 74 -5.62 16.55 21.68
N PRO A 75 -5.72 17.88 21.84
CA PRO A 75 -5.70 18.82 20.73
C PRO A 75 -4.43 18.64 19.89
N VAL A 76 -4.54 18.73 18.57
CA VAL A 76 -3.41 18.61 17.64
C VAL A 76 -3.14 19.97 17.00
N ALA A 77 -1.91 20.47 17.13
CA ALA A 77 -1.44 21.58 16.32
C ALA A 77 -1.09 21.06 14.92
N VAL A 78 -1.75 21.58 13.89
CA VAL A 78 -1.50 21.20 12.49
C VAL A 78 -0.57 22.25 11.90
N GLU A 79 0.67 21.84 11.63
CA GLU A 79 1.70 22.69 11.05
C GLU A 79 2.33 22.00 9.84
N GLU A 80 2.81 22.81 8.89
CA GLU A 80 3.59 22.29 7.78
C GLU A 80 5.04 22.07 8.22
N HIS A 81 5.58 20.89 7.92
CA HIS A 81 6.97 20.55 8.23
C HIS A 81 7.79 20.46 6.94
N PRO A 82 8.98 21.09 6.87
CA PRO A 82 9.83 21.00 5.69
C PRO A 82 10.33 19.56 5.51
N VAL A 83 10.15 19.03 4.30
CA VAL A 83 10.60 17.68 3.98
C VAL A 83 12.13 17.66 3.83
N ALA A 84 12.80 16.98 4.75
CA ALA A 84 14.25 16.84 4.73
C ALA A 84 14.71 16.07 3.48
N PRO A 85 15.91 16.33 2.93
CA PRO A 85 16.40 15.66 1.73
C PRO A 85 16.36 14.12 1.82
N TRP A 86 16.70 13.56 2.99
CA TRP A 86 16.68 12.11 3.21
C TRP A 86 15.27 11.52 3.18
N GLN A 87 14.24 12.26 3.61
CA GLN A 87 12.84 11.81 3.55
C GLN A 87 12.38 11.71 2.09
N LYS A 88 12.84 12.63 1.24
CA LYS A 88 12.63 12.54 -0.22
C LYS A 88 13.32 11.32 -0.80
N THR A 89 14.53 11.02 -0.35
CA THR A 89 15.25 9.79 -0.75
C THR A 89 14.51 8.53 -0.30
N THR A 90 14.01 8.46 0.93
CA THR A 90 13.20 7.33 1.42
C THR A 90 11.94 7.13 0.58
N MET A 91 11.25 8.22 0.23
CA MET A 91 10.09 8.16 -0.67
C MET A 91 10.48 7.65 -2.06
N ALA A 92 11.57 8.16 -2.63
CA ALA A 92 12.08 7.72 -3.94
C ALA A 92 12.44 6.23 -3.92
N MET A 93 13.07 5.75 -2.84
CA MET A 93 13.36 4.32 -2.65
C MET A 93 12.09 3.48 -2.62
N ARG A 94 11.05 3.89 -1.87
CA ARG A 94 9.77 3.17 -1.88
C ARG A 94 9.18 3.08 -3.30
N VAL A 95 9.20 4.18 -4.05
CA VAL A 95 8.66 4.20 -5.43
C VAL A 95 9.48 3.30 -6.35
N ALA A 96 10.81 3.32 -6.23
CA ALA A 96 11.71 2.50 -7.05
C ALA A 96 11.59 1.00 -6.73
N LEU A 97 11.37 0.64 -5.47
CA LEU A 97 11.13 -0.75 -5.05
C LEU A 97 9.69 -1.20 -5.28
N GLY A 98 8.75 -0.26 -5.39
CA GLY A 98 7.33 -0.50 -5.58
C GLY A 98 6.93 -0.95 -6.98
N LYS A 99 5.62 -1.05 -7.20
CA LYS A 99 5.00 -1.52 -8.46
C LYS A 99 5.49 -0.79 -9.71
N THR A 100 5.76 0.51 -9.62
CA THR A 100 6.23 1.33 -10.76
C THR A 100 7.70 1.13 -11.10
N GLY A 101 8.48 0.54 -10.19
CA GLY A 101 9.90 0.26 -10.39
C GLY A 101 10.16 -1.24 -10.49
N ARG A 102 10.81 -1.81 -9.49
CA ARG A 102 11.24 -3.23 -9.49
C ARG A 102 10.16 -4.21 -9.03
N GLY A 103 9.05 -3.73 -8.46
CA GLY A 103 7.98 -4.58 -7.97
C GLY A 103 8.38 -5.49 -6.81
N LEU A 104 9.45 -5.13 -6.08
CA LEU A 104 9.97 -5.90 -4.94
C LEU A 104 9.13 -5.73 -3.69
N ILE A 105 8.39 -4.63 -3.56
CA ILE A 105 7.55 -4.33 -2.39
C ILE A 105 6.16 -3.89 -2.85
N ALA A 106 5.11 -4.52 -2.32
CA ALA A 106 3.74 -4.05 -2.46
C ALA A 106 3.35 -3.09 -1.31
N THR A 107 2.35 -2.24 -1.55
CA THR A 107 1.86 -1.29 -0.53
C THR A 107 1.33 -2.02 0.72
N ASP A 108 0.60 -3.12 0.53
CA ASP A 108 0.03 -3.90 1.62
C ASP A 108 1.12 -4.61 2.45
N GLU A 109 2.18 -5.08 1.79
CA GLU A 109 3.35 -5.65 2.48
C GLU A 109 4.08 -4.59 3.31
N LEU A 110 4.28 -3.40 2.76
CA LEU A 110 4.90 -2.29 3.49
C LEU A 110 4.05 -1.90 4.70
N ARG A 111 2.73 -1.83 4.53
CA ARG A 111 1.81 -1.54 5.63
C ARG A 111 1.92 -2.59 6.73
N ARG A 112 1.85 -3.89 6.37
CA ARG A 112 2.04 -5.00 7.31
C ARG A 112 3.36 -4.88 8.06
N ALA A 113 4.47 -4.66 7.35
CA ALA A 113 5.80 -4.57 7.96
C ALA A 113 5.95 -3.38 8.91
N ILE A 114 5.28 -2.24 8.64
CA ILE A 114 5.22 -1.10 9.57
C ILE A 114 4.40 -1.45 10.81
N GLU A 115 3.27 -2.14 10.64
CA GLU A 115 2.37 -2.51 11.74
C GLU A 115 2.91 -3.63 12.63
N ASP A 116 3.81 -4.46 12.09
CA ASP A 116 4.50 -5.54 12.81
C ASP A 116 5.76 -5.04 13.54
N LEU A 117 6.09 -3.74 13.46
CA LEU A 117 7.15 -3.15 14.28
C LEU A 117 6.86 -3.34 15.77
N PRO A 118 7.90 -3.53 16.61
CA PRO A 118 7.72 -3.56 18.06
C PRO A 118 6.93 -2.34 18.54
N PRO A 119 6.01 -2.48 19.52
CA PRO A 119 5.16 -1.38 19.96
C PRO A 119 5.93 -0.11 20.36
N GLU A 120 7.10 -0.27 20.99
CA GLU A 120 7.95 0.85 21.38
C GLU A 120 8.56 1.58 20.17
N ASP A 121 9.00 0.84 19.16
CA ASP A 121 9.52 1.40 17.90
C ASP A 121 8.40 2.09 17.12
N TYR A 122 7.20 1.50 17.11
CA TYR A 122 6.04 2.11 16.46
C TYR A 122 5.65 3.46 17.12
N ARG A 123 5.84 3.64 18.43
CA ARG A 123 5.52 4.91 19.08
C ARG A 123 6.65 5.93 18.99
N SER A 124 7.90 5.48 19.08
CA SER A 124 9.07 6.35 19.15
C SER A 124 9.57 6.84 17.79
N LEU A 125 9.50 6.00 16.74
CA LEU A 125 10.03 6.34 15.43
C LEU A 125 9.18 7.39 14.71
N ALA A 126 9.85 8.33 14.05
CA ALA A 126 9.21 9.27 13.15
C ALA A 126 8.62 8.55 11.93
N TYR A 127 7.67 9.21 11.25
CA TYR A 127 6.91 8.61 10.14
C TYR A 127 7.79 7.99 9.04
N PHE A 128 8.80 8.72 8.57
CA PHE A 128 9.73 8.22 7.54
C PHE A 128 10.77 7.22 8.07
N GLU A 129 11.00 7.19 9.38
CA GLU A 129 11.90 6.20 10.00
C GLU A 129 11.23 4.82 10.05
N LYS A 130 9.93 4.77 10.36
CA LYS A 130 9.12 3.55 10.24
C LYS A 130 9.16 2.97 8.83
N TRP A 131 9.09 3.85 7.82
CA TRP A 131 9.15 3.44 6.43
C TRP A 131 10.49 2.79 6.07
N ILE A 132 11.62 3.41 6.42
CA ILE A 132 12.92 2.82 6.08
C ILE A 132 13.18 1.53 6.87
N ALA A 133 12.76 1.46 8.14
CA ALA A 133 12.82 0.23 8.93
C ALA A 133 12.01 -0.91 8.28
N ALA A 134 10.77 -0.65 7.89
CA ALA A 134 9.92 -1.63 7.24
C ALA A 134 10.45 -2.06 5.85
N VAL A 135 11.00 -1.12 5.07
CA VAL A 135 11.65 -1.44 3.78
C VAL A 135 12.85 -2.36 4.00
N THR A 136 13.71 -2.07 4.97
CA THR A 136 14.85 -2.92 5.31
C THR A 136 14.39 -4.32 5.73
N ASN A 137 13.41 -4.41 6.63
CA ASN A 137 12.87 -5.69 7.08
C ASN A 137 12.30 -6.52 5.92
N LEU A 138 11.56 -5.90 5.00
CA LEU A 138 11.01 -6.58 3.82
C LEU A 138 12.08 -7.06 2.84
N LEU A 139 13.14 -6.28 2.61
CA LEU A 139 14.23 -6.70 1.73
C LEU A 139 14.99 -7.88 2.33
N VAL A 140 15.11 -7.93 3.67
CA VAL A 140 15.70 -9.07 4.36
C VAL A 140 14.77 -10.28 4.36
N GLU A 141 13.48 -10.10 4.64
CA GLU A 141 12.46 -11.16 4.58
C GLU A 141 12.44 -11.85 3.20
N LYS A 142 12.65 -11.08 2.13
CA LYS A 142 12.69 -11.57 0.75
C LYS A 142 14.06 -12.09 0.31
N GLY A 143 15.08 -12.05 1.18
CA GLY A 143 16.43 -12.51 0.88
C GLY A 143 17.17 -11.66 -0.15
N VAL A 144 16.74 -10.41 -0.37
CA VAL A 144 17.44 -9.46 -1.26
C VAL A 144 18.68 -8.87 -0.58
N LEU A 145 18.61 -8.73 0.74
CA LEU A 145 19.70 -8.25 1.61
C LEU A 145 19.78 -9.13 2.85
N THR A 146 20.92 -9.12 3.54
CA THR A 146 21.03 -9.66 4.90
C THR A 146 21.18 -8.56 5.96
N HIS A 147 20.90 -8.88 7.22
CA HIS A 147 21.11 -7.94 8.33
C HIS A 147 22.58 -7.53 8.44
N GLU A 148 23.50 -8.46 8.18
CA GLU A 148 24.95 -8.25 8.23
C GLU A 148 25.40 -7.27 7.14
N GLU A 149 24.87 -7.40 5.92
CA GLU A 149 25.18 -6.48 4.82
C GLU A 149 24.75 -5.04 5.15
N VAL A 150 23.54 -4.89 5.71
CA VAL A 150 23.01 -3.59 6.13
C VAL A 150 23.87 -3.01 7.26
N ALA A 151 24.16 -3.80 8.30
CA ALA A 151 24.97 -3.37 9.43
C ALA A 151 26.40 -2.98 9.03
N ALA A 152 27.03 -3.77 8.16
CA ALA A 152 28.35 -3.48 7.61
C ALA A 152 28.33 -2.17 6.80
N ARG A 153 27.30 -1.97 5.98
CA ARG A 153 27.17 -0.74 5.19
C ARG A 153 26.96 0.49 6.06
N VAL A 154 26.13 0.40 7.11
CA VAL A 154 25.92 1.50 8.07
C VAL A 154 27.22 1.85 8.79
N THR A 155 27.97 0.84 9.23
CA THR A 155 29.27 1.04 9.91
C THR A 155 30.27 1.74 8.99
N ALA A 156 30.39 1.29 7.74
CA ALA A 156 31.27 1.92 6.75
C ALA A 156 30.89 3.38 6.46
N LEU A 157 29.58 3.68 6.35
CA LEU A 157 29.10 5.05 6.13
C LEU A 157 29.37 5.97 7.33
N LYS A 158 29.22 5.47 8.56
CA LYS A 158 29.56 6.21 9.77
C LYS A 158 31.05 6.54 9.83
N ALA A 159 31.91 5.55 9.61
CA ALA A 159 33.37 5.74 9.59
C ALA A 159 33.80 6.74 8.50
N ALA A 160 33.25 6.62 7.29
CA ALA A 160 33.53 7.56 6.20
C ALA A 160 33.09 9.00 6.53
N ARG A 161 31.92 9.15 7.16
CA ARG A 161 31.44 10.46 7.63
C ARG A 161 32.37 11.06 8.67
N GLU A 162 32.79 10.29 9.66
CA GLU A 162 33.72 10.76 10.70
C GLU A 162 35.07 11.18 10.12
N ALA A 163 35.65 10.38 9.22
CA ALA A 163 36.89 10.73 8.53
C ALA A 163 36.75 12.03 7.72
N ALA A 164 35.63 12.20 7.01
CA ALA A 164 35.34 13.41 6.26
C ALA A 164 35.16 14.64 7.16
N LEU A 165 34.63 14.48 8.38
CA LEU A 165 34.53 15.57 9.34
C LEU A 165 35.89 15.94 9.93
N ARG A 166 36.74 14.96 10.24
CA ARG A 166 38.12 15.20 10.72
C ARG A 166 38.99 15.90 9.67
N ALA A 167 38.83 15.58 8.39
CA ALA A 167 39.58 16.21 7.31
C ALA A 167 39.13 17.66 7.00
N ARG A 168 38.01 18.12 7.56
CA ARG A 168 37.46 19.48 7.39
C ARG A 168 37.82 20.42 8.54
N GLY A 169 38.31 19.90 9.66
CA GLY A 169 38.81 20.65 10.81
C GLY A 169 40.34 20.68 10.82
#